data_AF-A0A388RVK1-F1
#
_entry.id   AF-A0A388RVK1-F1
#
_cell.length_a   1.000
_cell.length_b   1.000
_cell.length_c   1.000
_cell.angle_alpha   90.00
_cell.angle_beta   90.00
_cell.angle_gamma   90.00
#
_symmetry.space_group_name_H-M   'P 1'
#
loop_
_entity.id
_entity.type
_entity.pdbx_description
1 polymer ?
#
loop_
_entity_poly.entity_id
_entity_poly.type
_entity_poly.pdbx_seq_one_letter_code
_entity_poly.pdbx_strand_id
1 'polypeptide(L)' 'MADYRLTMEELEAAGSFDPPPPPPTPPVPAPPPVACYRNASGQRWDGTGEMPDWLRRAVNAGKSVEFYWVG' A
#
# COMPACT_ATOMS: atom_id res chain seq x y z
N MET A 1 -51.62 -16.56 -1.42
CA MET A 1 -50.36 -17.10 -0.87
C MET A 1 -49.44 -17.33 -2.06
N ALA A 2 -48.33 -16.60 -2.14
CA ALA A 2 -47.36 -16.79 -3.21
C ALA A 2 -46.68 -18.15 -3.04
N ASP A 3 -46.69 -18.95 -4.10
CA ASP A 3 -46.07 -20.26 -4.14
C ASP A 3 -44.56 -20.04 -4.38
N TYR A 4 -43.76 -20.17 -3.31
CA TYR A 4 -42.31 -20.00 -3.33
C TYR A 4 -41.59 -21.27 -3.84
N ARG A 5 -42.05 -21.85 -4.96
CA ARG A 5 -41.44 -23.06 -5.57
C ARG A 5 -40.22 -22.76 -6.44
N LEU A 6 -39.22 -22.09 -5.87
CA LEU A 6 -37.87 -22.20 -6.42
C LEU A 6 -37.31 -23.57 -6.01
N THR A 7 -37.15 -24.45 -6.99
CA THR A 7 -36.56 -25.78 -6.79
C THR A 7 -35.04 -25.68 -6.71
N MET A 8 -34.39 -26.65 -6.06
CA MET A 8 -32.93 -26.69 -5.91
C MET A 8 -32.20 -26.63 -7.26
N GLU A 9 -32.76 -27.25 -8.30
CA GLU A 9 -32.22 -27.21 -9.67
C GLU A 9 -32.21 -25.80 -10.28
N GLU A 10 -33.18 -24.94 -9.96
CA GLU A 10 -33.22 -23.58 -10.50
C GLU A 10 -32.16 -22.68 -9.86
N LEU A 11 -31.80 -22.96 -8.59
CA LEU A 11 -30.72 -22.28 -7.89
C LEU A 11 -29.34 -22.69 -8.43
N GLU A 12 -29.18 -23.96 -8.81
CA GLU A 12 -27.96 -24.45 -9.47
C GLU A 12 -27.84 -23.91 -10.90
N ALA A 13 -28.94 -23.90 -11.66
CA ALA A 13 -28.97 -23.34 -13.02
C ALA A 13 -28.72 -21.82 -13.05
N ALA A 14 -29.10 -21.09 -12.00
CA ALA A 14 -28.83 -19.66 -11.85
C ALA A 14 -27.37 -19.35 -11.47
N GLY A 15 -26.51 -20.37 -11.28
CA GLY A 15 -25.11 -20.17 -10.94
C GLY A 15 -24.90 -19.56 -9.55
N SER A 16 -25.88 -19.69 -8.65
CA SER A 16 -25.81 -19.11 -7.29
C SER A 16 -24.65 -19.67 -6.45
N PHE A 17 -24.09 -20.81 -6.86
CA PHE A 17 -22.98 -21.49 -6.21
C PHE A 17 -21.66 -21.38 -6.96
N ASP A 18 -21.61 -20.67 -8.09
CA ASP A 18 -20.34 -20.47 -8.79
C ASP A 18 -19.41 -19.65 -7.88
N PRO A 19 -18.21 -20.17 -7.55
CA PRO A 19 -17.26 -19.40 -6.76
C PRO A 19 -16.92 -18.12 -7.53
N PRO A 20 -16.87 -16.95 -6.87
CA PRO A 20 -16.48 -15.73 -7.56
C PRO A 20 -15.13 -15.94 -8.25
N PRO A 21 -14.92 -15.42 -9.47
CA PRO A 21 -13.64 -15.55 -10.15
C PRO A 21 -12.53 -15.08 -9.21
N PRO A 22 -11.36 -15.75 -9.20
CA PRO A 22 -10.27 -15.36 -8.33
C PRO A 22 -9.98 -13.87 -8.55
N PRO A 23 -9.77 -13.07 -7.48
CA PRO A 23 -9.43 -11.67 -7.66
C PRO A 23 -8.20 -11.58 -8.55
N PRO A 24 -8.10 -10.54 -9.41
CA PRO A 24 -6.87 -10.31 -10.16
C PRO A 24 -5.72 -10.30 -9.15
N THR A 25 -4.68 -11.08 -9.43
CA THR A 25 -3.48 -11.13 -8.60
C THR A 25 -3.06 -9.70 -8.25
N PRO A 26 -2.94 -9.34 -6.95
CA PRO A 26 -2.48 -8.01 -6.61
C PRO A 26 -1.12 -7.80 -7.28
N PRO A 27 -0.83 -6.59 -7.82
CA PRO A 27 0.53 -6.29 -8.23
C PRO A 27 1.43 -6.60 -7.04
N VAL A 28 2.50 -7.36 -7.29
CA VAL A 28 3.54 -7.69 -6.31
C VAL A 28 3.77 -6.44 -5.46
N PRO A 29 3.62 -6.49 -4.12
CA PRO A 29 3.80 -5.30 -3.31
C PRO A 29 5.18 -4.74 -3.65
N ALA A 30 5.20 -3.50 -4.16
CA ALA A 30 6.44 -2.76 -4.27
C ALA A 30 7.12 -2.88 -2.89
N PRO A 31 8.46 -3.09 -2.83
CA PRO A 31 9.15 -3.14 -1.56
C PRO A 31 8.68 -1.96 -0.72
N PRO A 32 8.40 -2.15 0.59
CA PRO A 32 7.90 -1.08 1.44
C PRO A 32 8.77 0.15 1.18
N PRO A 33 8.19 1.35 1.05
CA PRO A 33 8.97 2.54 0.71
C PRO A 33 10.07 2.64 1.75
N VAL A 34 11.28 2.24 1.36
CA VAL A 34 12.48 2.42 2.17
C VAL A 34 12.46 3.90 2.47
N ALA A 35 12.43 4.28 3.74
CA ALA A 35 12.17 5.67 4.11
C ALA A 35 13.26 6.55 3.48
N CYS A 36 12.96 7.12 2.32
CA CYS A 36 13.93 7.81 1.48
C CYS A 36 13.90 9.27 1.86
N TYR A 37 14.81 9.72 2.72
CA TYR A 37 14.93 11.13 3.02
C TYR A 37 15.72 11.82 1.90
N ARG A 38 15.19 12.87 1.26
CA ARG A 38 15.87 13.65 0.22
C ARG A 38 15.89 15.15 0.57
N ASN A 39 17.02 15.80 0.32
CA ASN A 39 17.14 17.26 0.47
C ASN A 39 17.06 18.02 -0.87
N ALA A 40 16.96 19.34 -0.81
CA ALA A 40 16.91 20.23 -1.98
C ALA A 40 18.19 20.18 -2.84
N SER A 41 19.33 19.82 -2.24
CA SER A 41 20.60 19.60 -2.95
C SER A 41 20.64 18.25 -3.68
N GLY A 42 19.59 17.43 -3.58
CA GLY A 42 19.47 16.15 -4.25
C GLY A 42 20.10 14.97 -3.49
N GLN A 43 20.65 15.19 -2.30
CA GLN A 43 21.19 14.13 -1.44
C GLN A 43 20.04 13.28 -0.89
N ARG A 44 20.25 11.96 -0.80
CA ARG A 44 19.28 11.00 -0.29
C ARG A 44 19.86 10.22 0.88
N TRP A 45 19.00 9.76 1.79
CA TRP A 45 19.35 8.90 2.91
C TRP A 45 18.21 7.93 3.17
N ASP A 46 18.51 6.64 3.14
CA ASP A 46 17.51 5.57 3.24
C ASP A 46 17.13 5.22 4.70
N GLY A 47 17.38 6.14 5.64
CA GLY A 47 17.18 5.93 7.08
C GLY A 47 18.14 4.92 7.72
N THR A 48 19.12 4.43 6.96
CA THR A 48 20.07 3.39 7.37
C THR A 48 21.47 3.97 7.55
N GLY A 49 22.14 3.59 8.65
CA GLY A 49 23.50 4.04 8.95
C GLY A 49 23.59 5.40 9.64
N GLU A 50 24.72 6.09 9.49
CA GLU A 50 24.96 7.38 10.14
C GLU A 50 24.08 8.48 9.51
N MET A 51 23.46 9.30 10.36
CA MET A 51 22.66 10.43 9.91
C MET A 51 23.55 11.48 9.24
N PRO A 52 23.31 11.84 7.97
CA PRO A 52 24.21 12.73 7.24
C PRO A 52 24.16 14.17 7.76
N ASP A 53 25.26 14.91 7.57
CA ASP A 53 25.41 16.30 8.03
C ASP A 53 24.24 17.22 7.65
N TRP A 54 23.70 17.08 6.44
CA TRP A 54 22.59 17.90 5.98
C TRP A 54 21.31 17.66 6.81
N LEU A 55 21.06 16.41 7.22
CA LEU A 55 19.88 16.05 8.03
C LEU A 55 20.11 16.44 9.49
N ARG A 56 21.33 16.24 10.01
CA ARG A 56 21.73 16.74 11.34
C ARG A 56 21.59 18.25 11.44
N ARG A 57 22.04 19.00 10.44
CA ARG A 57 21.92 20.48 10.40
C ARG A 57 20.46 20.91 10.34
N ALA A 58 19.63 20.24 9.54
CA ALA A 58 18.20 20.53 9.47
C ALA A 58 17.49 20.31 10.81
N VAL A 59 17.75 19.18 11.47
CA VAL A 59 17.17 18.87 12.79
C VAL A 59 17.67 19.86 13.85
N ASN A 60 18.96 20.18 13.87
CA ASN A 60 19.51 21.21 14.76
C ASN A 60 18.91 22.61 14.50
N ALA A 61 18.51 22.90 13.26
CA ALA A 61 17.79 24.12 12.91
C ALA A 61 16.29 24.08 13.27
N GLY A 62 15.82 23.01 13.93
CA GLY A 62 14.41 22.83 14.33
C GLY A 62 13.50 22.30 13.22
N LYS A 63 14.05 21.80 12.11
CA LYS A 63 13.28 21.18 11.03
C LYS A 63 13.04 19.70 11.33
N SER A 64 11.80 19.23 11.18
CA SER A 64 11.49 17.79 11.31
C SER A 64 12.07 16.99 10.15
N VAL A 65 12.59 15.80 10.46
CA VAL A 65 13.12 14.85 9.45
C VAL A 65 12.06 14.43 8.43
N GLU A 66 10.78 14.45 8.82
CA GLU A 66 9.62 14.16 7.97
C GLU A 66 9.52 15.10 6.75
N PHE A 67 9.99 16.35 6.88
CA PHE A 67 10.03 17.29 5.75
C PHE A 67 10.92 16.78 4.60
N TYR A 68 11.90 15.95 4.93
CA TYR A 68 12.80 15.36 3.96
C TYR A 68 12.32 13.99 3.49
N TRP A 69 11.28 13.41 4.10
CA TRP A 69 10.80 12.10 3.72
C TRP A 69 10.15 12.13 2.34
N VAL A 70 10.62 11.27 1.45
CA VAL A 70 10.10 11.03 0.11
C VAL A 70 9.53 9.61 0.12
N GLY A 71 8.27 9.51 0.53
CA GLY A 71 7.43 8.31 0.45
C GLY A 71 6.38 8.44 -0.63
#